data_AF-A0A7L2GLY1-F1
#
_entry.id   AF-A0A7L2GLY1-F1
#
_cell.length_a   1.000
_cell.length_b   1.000
_cell.length_c   1.000
_cell.angle_alpha   90.00
_cell.angle_beta   90.00
_cell.angle_gamma   90.00
#
_symmetry.space_group_name_H-M   'P 1'
#
loop_
_entity.id
_entity.type
_entity.pdbx_description
1 polymer ?
#
loop_
_entity_poly.entity_id
_entity_poly.type
_entity_poly.pdbx_seq_one_letter_code
_entity_poly.pdbx_strand_id
1 'polypeptide(L)'
;DTALQKPREVFRLPTDLTAYDNRLCASIHFSSSTWVTLSDGTGRLYLIKSGKRGNNASEKWEIVFNEELGSPFIIPHSVSYVKSDTHSVAVLLLRVEKDELDTKGSGFHITLEWVTIAEISKEGDHRYEIFKRRVLQGKSVPHYAAVEPSGDGLMIVSYKPFKFMQDEDDKSEENDDAKAANEKKDPLYYWQQTEDDVTITVHIPQDITKDDIKVLFSPDNISVTLKDQLPLMKGKLHSSVDHESCTWIIRESKSLEISLIKKNEGPQWPELIVGDTRGEFIMDSSQCSEIAESLMHLTSEVM
;
A
#
# COMPACT_ATOMS: atom_id res chain seq x y z
N ASP A 1 30.00 40.24 -4.86
CA ASP A 1 30.31 39.66 -3.54
C ASP A 1 29.06 39.44 -2.71
N THR A 2 28.41 38.30 -2.90
CA THR A 2 27.39 37.79 -1.98
C THR A 2 28.10 37.27 -0.73
N ALA A 3 28.35 38.17 0.23
CA ALA A 3 28.97 37.80 1.49
C ALA A 3 28.01 36.90 2.29
N LEU A 4 28.24 35.59 2.22
CA LEU A 4 27.67 34.64 3.17
C LEU A 4 28.00 35.13 4.58
N GLN A 5 26.97 35.31 5.41
CA GLN A 5 27.15 35.71 6.81
C GLN A 5 27.93 34.62 7.57
N LYS A 6 28.50 34.97 8.73
CA LYS A 6 29.19 33.99 9.59
C LYS A 6 28.23 32.85 9.93
N PRO A 7 28.68 31.57 9.86
CA PRO A 7 27.84 30.45 10.21
C PRO A 7 27.37 30.56 11.67
N ARG A 8 26.08 30.31 11.89
CA ARG A 8 25.45 30.30 13.22
C ARG A 8 25.01 28.88 13.53
N GLU A 9 25.31 28.43 14.74
CA GLU A 9 24.78 27.16 15.25
C GLU A 9 23.30 27.33 15.61
N VAL A 10 22.45 26.47 15.05
CA VAL A 10 20.99 26.48 15.27
C VAL A 10 20.48 25.21 15.96
N PHE A 11 21.28 24.14 15.90
CA PHE A 11 20.97 22.84 16.45
C PHE A 11 22.27 22.05 16.67
N ARG A 12 22.32 21.28 17.75
CA ARG A 12 23.42 20.36 18.07
C ARG A 12 22.85 19.00 18.43
N LEU A 13 23.36 17.96 17.78
CA LEU A 13 23.02 16.58 18.14
C LEU A 13 23.51 16.27 19.57
N PRO A 14 22.80 15.42 20.34
CA PRO A 14 23.26 14.94 21.64
C PRO A 14 24.67 14.31 21.55
N THR A 15 25.49 14.52 22.58
CA THR A 15 26.96 14.30 22.52
C THR A 15 27.39 12.84 22.74
N ASP A 16 26.47 11.95 23.14
CA ASP A 16 26.76 10.54 23.47
C ASP A 16 26.74 9.59 22.26
N LEU A 17 27.20 10.05 21.08
CA LEU A 17 27.15 9.29 19.82
C LEU A 17 28.42 8.46 19.53
N THR A 18 29.22 8.13 20.55
CA THR A 18 30.62 7.67 20.42
C THR A 18 30.86 6.16 20.38
N ALA A 19 29.82 5.31 20.32
CA ALA A 19 30.01 3.85 20.37
C ALA A 19 29.08 3.03 19.45
N TYR A 20 28.86 3.47 18.20
CA TYR A 20 28.18 2.64 17.20
C TYR A 20 29.14 2.30 16.05
N ASP A 21 29.62 1.05 16.02
CA ASP A 21 30.55 0.54 14.99
C ASP A 21 29.97 0.62 13.56
N ASN A 22 28.63 0.66 13.43
CA ASN A 22 27.92 0.71 12.15
C ASN A 22 27.23 2.07 11.89
N ARG A 23 27.69 3.15 12.52
CA ARG A 23 27.09 4.48 12.36
C ARG A 23 27.26 5.02 10.93
N LEU A 24 26.19 5.58 10.37
CA LEU A 24 26.21 6.34 9.12
C LEU A 24 26.47 7.84 9.37
N CYS A 25 26.76 8.59 8.31
CA CYS A 25 26.76 10.04 8.38
C CYS A 25 25.36 10.56 8.77
N ALA A 26 25.31 11.59 9.61
CA ALA A 26 24.07 12.30 9.87
C ALA A 26 23.50 12.87 8.56
N SER A 27 22.19 12.77 8.39
CA SER A 27 21.49 13.21 7.17
C SER A 27 20.35 14.14 7.56
N ILE A 28 20.20 15.25 6.83
CA ILE A 28 19.19 16.27 7.09
C ILE A 28 18.41 16.56 5.81
N HIS A 29 17.09 16.72 5.93
CA HIS A 29 16.24 17.18 4.83
C HIS A 29 15.26 18.26 5.29
N PHE A 30 15.10 19.29 4.48
CA PHE A 30 14.21 20.42 4.77
C PHE A 30 12.80 20.12 4.25
N SER A 31 11.96 19.50 5.06
CA SER A 31 10.59 19.09 4.69
C SER A 31 9.70 20.26 4.24
N SER A 32 9.96 21.48 4.72
CA SER A 32 9.35 22.73 4.25
C SER A 32 10.14 23.93 4.77
N SER A 33 9.66 25.16 4.54
CA SER A 33 10.29 26.41 5.02
C SER A 33 10.39 26.53 6.56
N THR A 34 9.66 25.70 7.30
CA THR A 34 9.58 25.70 8.77
C THR A 34 9.89 24.37 9.43
N TRP A 35 10.06 23.29 8.66
CA TRP A 35 10.24 21.93 9.15
C TRP A 35 11.50 21.28 8.63
N VAL A 36 12.12 20.45 9.47
CA VAL A 36 13.36 19.73 9.20
C VAL A 36 13.24 18.31 9.73
N THR A 37 13.69 17.33 8.94
CA THR A 37 13.91 15.96 9.39
C THR A 37 15.40 15.71 9.46
N LEU A 38 15.83 14.98 10.49
CA LEU A 38 17.24 14.73 10.76
C LEU A 38 17.43 13.29 11.23
N SER A 39 18.48 12.64 10.75
CA SER A 39 19.02 11.42 11.32
C SER A 39 20.41 11.70 11.88
N ASP A 40 20.73 11.14 13.04
CA ASP A 40 22.07 11.16 13.64
C ASP A 40 23.00 10.09 13.07
N GLY A 41 22.46 9.20 12.23
CA GLY A 41 23.16 8.09 11.60
C GLY A 41 23.25 6.84 12.48
N THR A 42 22.62 6.80 13.66
CA THR A 42 22.57 5.58 14.51
C THR A 42 21.26 4.82 14.38
N GLY A 43 20.30 5.35 13.60
CA GLY A 43 18.96 4.79 13.48
C GLY A 43 17.89 5.62 14.20
N ARG A 44 18.23 6.81 14.71
CA ARG A 44 17.25 7.72 15.30
C ARG A 44 16.77 8.75 14.29
N LEU A 45 15.46 8.98 14.27
CA LEU A 45 14.78 10.01 13.47
C LEU A 45 14.37 11.16 14.38
N TYR A 46 14.67 12.38 13.96
CA TYR A 46 14.24 13.60 14.61
C TYR A 46 13.35 14.41 13.66
N LEU A 47 12.21 14.87 14.16
CA LEU A 47 11.40 15.90 13.52
C LEU A 47 11.57 17.21 14.30
N ILE A 48 11.98 18.24 13.58
CA ILE A 48 12.39 19.51 14.16
C ILE A 48 11.58 20.64 13.53
N LYS A 49 10.96 21.45 14.39
CA LYS A 49 10.33 22.72 14.04
C LYS A 49 11.42 23.79 14.02
N SER A 50 11.86 24.19 12.83
CA SER A 50 12.93 25.18 12.65
C SER A 50 12.42 26.62 12.73
N GLY A 51 11.10 26.82 12.61
CA GLY A 51 10.53 28.14 12.32
C GLY A 51 10.92 28.65 10.93
N LYS A 52 10.40 29.82 10.53
CA LYS A 52 10.65 30.39 9.20
C LYS A 52 12.13 30.76 9.08
N ARG A 53 12.85 30.10 8.19
CA ARG A 53 14.28 30.34 7.95
C ARG A 53 14.47 31.57 7.06
N GLY A 54 15.45 32.42 7.38
CA GLY A 54 15.70 33.71 6.70
C GLY A 54 16.22 34.79 7.66
N ASN A 55 16.16 36.06 7.25
CA ASN A 55 16.75 37.18 8.01
C ASN A 55 16.17 37.39 9.42
N ASN A 56 14.93 36.92 9.67
CA ASN A 56 14.24 37.01 10.96
C ASN A 56 13.98 35.61 11.55
N ALA A 57 14.89 34.65 11.30
CA ALA A 57 14.68 33.27 11.75
C ALA A 57 14.72 33.12 13.27
N SER A 58 13.82 32.29 13.80
CA SER A 58 13.86 31.81 15.19
C SER A 58 15.26 31.32 15.54
N GLU A 59 15.72 31.63 16.76
CA GLU A 59 17.08 31.31 17.19
C GLU A 59 17.26 29.85 17.60
N LYS A 60 16.17 29.15 17.91
CA LYS A 60 16.23 27.78 18.44
C LYS A 60 15.31 26.86 17.66
N TRP A 61 15.90 25.79 17.13
CA TRP A 61 15.19 24.68 16.55
C TRP A 61 14.64 23.79 17.68
N GLU A 62 13.36 23.43 17.58
CA GLU A 62 12.66 22.66 18.60
C GLU A 62 12.43 21.23 18.10
N ILE A 63 12.84 20.24 18.89
CA ILE A 63 12.56 18.84 18.61
C ILE A 63 11.12 18.57 19.05
N VAL A 64 10.26 18.15 18.12
CA VAL A 64 8.85 17.82 18.41
C VAL A 64 8.57 16.33 18.30
N PHE A 65 9.45 15.57 17.67
CA PHE A 65 9.45 14.11 17.69
C PHE A 65 10.88 13.59 17.61
N ASN A 66 11.17 12.54 18.38
CA ASN A 66 12.41 11.78 18.25
C ASN A 66 12.20 10.32 18.64
N GLU A 67 12.50 9.39 17.75
CA GLU A 67 12.37 7.95 17.99
C GLU A 67 13.48 7.17 17.31
N GLU A 68 13.83 6.02 17.89
CA GLU A 68 14.79 5.07 17.34
C GLU A 68 14.05 4.03 16.49
N LEU A 69 14.38 3.98 15.20
CA LEU A 69 13.69 3.16 14.19
C LEU A 69 14.55 1.97 13.73
N GLY A 70 15.34 1.43 14.65
CA GLY A 70 16.18 0.26 14.44
C GLY A 70 17.50 0.59 13.74
N SER A 71 17.78 -0.09 12.62
CA SER A 71 19.08 0.00 11.95
C SER A 71 19.36 1.40 11.38
N PRO A 72 20.64 1.82 11.31
CA PRO A 72 21.07 3.08 10.71
C PRO A 72 20.50 3.33 9.31
N PHE A 73 20.05 4.56 9.06
CA PHE A 73 19.52 5.01 7.77
C PHE A 73 20.00 6.41 7.41
N ILE A 74 19.81 6.78 6.15
CA ILE A 74 19.87 8.18 5.69
C ILE A 74 18.49 8.64 5.23
N ILE A 75 18.27 9.95 5.21
CA ILE A 75 17.03 10.59 4.74
C ILE A 75 17.25 11.11 3.32
N PRO A 76 16.88 10.35 2.26
CA PRO A 76 16.92 10.85 0.88
C PRO A 76 15.93 12.00 0.63
N HIS A 77 14.75 11.97 1.24
CA HIS A 77 13.73 12.98 1.02
C HIS A 77 12.70 13.00 2.16
N SER A 78 12.15 14.18 2.40
CA SER A 78 10.98 14.37 3.28
C SER A 78 10.13 15.55 2.82
N VAL A 79 8.83 15.50 3.10
CA VAL A 79 7.91 16.58 2.75
C VAL A 79 6.89 16.79 3.87
N SER A 80 6.59 18.05 4.15
CA SER A 80 5.57 18.45 5.10
C SER A 80 4.34 18.95 4.35
N TYR A 81 3.17 18.46 4.78
CA TYR A 81 1.88 18.77 4.17
C TYR A 81 0.78 18.77 5.25
N VAL A 82 -0.40 19.26 4.89
CA VAL A 82 -1.59 19.22 5.75
C VAL A 82 -2.64 18.40 5.01
N LYS A 83 -3.17 17.37 5.66
CA LYS A 83 -4.22 16.49 5.12
C LYS A 83 -5.32 16.38 6.16
N SER A 84 -6.56 16.67 5.75
CA SER A 84 -7.74 16.65 6.65
C SER A 84 -7.53 17.46 7.94
N ASP A 85 -7.03 18.69 7.81
CA ASP A 85 -6.71 19.61 8.92
C ASP A 85 -5.64 19.10 9.91
N THR A 86 -4.97 17.99 9.58
CA THR A 86 -3.89 17.42 10.39
C THR A 86 -2.56 17.68 9.71
N HIS A 87 -1.61 18.28 10.42
CA HIS A 87 -0.25 18.44 9.92
C HIS A 87 0.47 17.10 9.90
N SER A 88 1.14 16.81 8.78
CA SER A 88 1.85 15.56 8.57
C SER A 88 3.20 15.81 7.90
N VAL A 89 4.14 14.91 8.17
CA VAL A 89 5.47 14.89 7.55
C VAL A 89 5.76 13.47 7.09
N ALA A 90 5.89 13.30 5.78
CA ALA A 90 6.37 12.06 5.20
C ALA A 90 7.89 12.10 5.07
N VAL A 91 8.54 11.01 5.45
CA VAL A 91 10.00 10.85 5.45
C VAL A 91 10.32 9.52 4.78
N LEU A 92 11.24 9.55 3.82
CA LEU A 92 11.85 8.33 3.29
C LEU A 92 13.14 8.07 4.04
N LEU A 93 13.32 6.84 4.49
CA LEU A 93 14.51 6.34 5.16
C LEU A 93 15.12 5.27 4.27
N LEU A 94 16.38 5.43 3.91
CA LEU A 94 17.12 4.48 3.08
C LEU A 94 18.11 3.70 3.95
N ARG A 95 18.01 2.38 3.88
CA ARG A 95 18.90 1.43 4.54
C ARG A 95 19.57 0.51 3.52
N VAL A 96 20.82 0.16 3.82
CA VAL A 96 21.56 -0.89 3.11
C VAL A 96 21.73 -2.02 4.11
N GLU A 97 21.13 -3.16 3.82
CA GLU A 97 21.06 -4.28 4.74
C GLU A 97 21.70 -5.50 4.10
N LYS A 98 22.43 -6.27 4.91
CA LYS A 98 23.12 -7.47 4.45
C LYS A 98 22.09 -8.59 4.29
N ASP A 99 22.09 -9.22 3.12
CA ASP A 99 21.27 -10.38 2.80
C ASP A 99 22.15 -11.63 2.80
N GLU A 100 22.14 -12.38 3.89
CA GLU A 100 22.98 -13.58 4.02
C GLU A 100 22.49 -14.75 3.16
N LEU A 101 21.24 -14.69 2.68
CA LEU A 101 20.64 -15.71 1.82
C LEU A 101 20.96 -15.45 0.33
N ASP A 102 21.34 -14.22 -0.02
CA ASP A 102 21.74 -13.83 -1.38
C ASP A 102 23.17 -14.29 -1.71
N THR A 103 23.29 -15.59 -2.01
CA THR A 103 24.55 -16.22 -2.41
C THR A 103 24.98 -15.92 -3.86
N LYS A 104 24.11 -15.31 -4.67
CA LYS A 104 24.34 -15.06 -6.10
C LYS A 104 24.45 -13.58 -6.49
N GLY A 105 23.98 -12.67 -5.64
CA GLY A 105 24.02 -11.24 -5.86
C GLY A 105 25.12 -10.54 -5.06
N SER A 106 24.84 -9.31 -4.63
CA SER A 106 25.79 -8.51 -3.85
C SER A 106 25.85 -8.93 -2.38
N GLY A 107 24.93 -9.78 -1.91
CA GLY A 107 24.79 -10.07 -0.48
C GLY A 107 24.20 -8.89 0.30
N PHE A 108 23.55 -7.95 -0.39
CA PHE A 108 22.91 -6.78 0.19
C PHE A 108 21.58 -6.48 -0.53
N HIS A 109 20.59 -6.04 0.24
CA HIS A 109 19.38 -5.42 -0.28
C HIS A 109 19.22 -4.00 0.25
N ILE A 110 18.37 -3.23 -0.43
CA ILE A 110 18.03 -1.86 -0.08
C ILE A 110 16.62 -1.84 0.45
N THR A 111 16.45 -1.16 1.58
CA THR A 111 15.15 -0.94 2.18
C THR A 111 14.85 0.55 2.16
N LEU A 112 13.77 0.91 1.47
CA LEU A 112 13.17 2.24 1.50
C LEU A 112 11.96 2.19 2.40
N GLU A 113 12.09 2.72 3.61
CA GLU A 113 10.98 2.84 4.53
C GLU A 113 10.35 4.22 4.41
N TRP A 114 9.05 4.24 4.14
CA TRP A 114 8.25 5.46 4.07
C TRP A 114 7.47 5.60 5.37
N VAL A 115 7.90 6.57 6.18
CA VAL A 115 7.30 6.90 7.48
C VAL A 115 6.49 8.18 7.35
N THR A 116 5.22 8.15 7.78
CA THR A 116 4.37 9.32 7.92
C THR A 116 4.21 9.62 9.41
N ILE A 117 4.70 10.79 9.83
CA ILE A 117 4.53 11.32 11.17
C ILE A 117 3.38 12.33 11.12
N ALA A 118 2.38 12.19 12.00
CA ALA A 118 1.23 13.08 12.07
C ALA A 118 1.13 13.74 13.44
N GLU A 119 0.59 14.96 13.44
CA GLU A 119 0.21 15.64 14.67
C GLU A 119 -1.01 14.95 15.29
N ILE A 120 -0.96 14.76 16.61
CA ILE A 120 -2.05 14.23 17.40
C ILE A 120 -2.40 15.28 18.45
N SER A 121 -3.62 15.81 18.36
CA SER A 121 -4.17 16.75 19.33
C SER A 121 -4.96 15.98 20.40
N LYS A 122 -4.34 15.76 21.56
CA LYS A 122 -5.03 15.28 22.77
C LYS A 122 -4.89 16.35 23.85
N GLU A 123 -6.02 16.85 24.35
CA GLU A 123 -6.10 17.68 25.57
C GLU A 123 -5.19 18.93 25.60
N GLY A 124 -4.89 19.53 24.44
CA GLY A 124 -4.09 20.75 24.35
C GLY A 124 -2.57 20.54 24.31
N ASP A 125 -2.10 19.30 24.31
CA ASP A 125 -0.70 18.96 23.99
C ASP A 125 -0.57 18.58 22.51
N HIS A 126 0.33 19.26 21.81
CA HIS A 126 0.61 19.03 20.39
C HIS A 126 1.80 18.08 20.28
N ARG A 127 1.51 16.79 20.09
CA ARG A 127 2.55 15.76 19.93
C ARG A 127 2.55 15.20 18.51
N TYR A 128 3.70 14.73 18.07
CA TYR A 128 3.87 14.05 16.80
C TYR A 128 4.13 12.58 17.05
N GLU A 129 3.43 11.69 16.34
CA GLU A 129 3.66 10.24 16.40
C GLU A 129 3.67 9.66 14.98
N ILE A 130 4.28 8.49 14.81
CA ILE A 130 4.23 7.77 13.55
C ILE A 130 2.80 7.24 13.34
N PHE A 131 2.16 7.71 12.28
CA PHE A 131 0.81 7.30 11.88
C PHE A 131 0.84 6.14 10.87
N LYS A 132 1.83 6.12 9.98
CA LYS A 132 1.92 5.08 8.95
C LYS A 132 3.36 4.76 8.61
N ARG A 133 3.62 3.48 8.37
CA ARG A 133 4.90 2.96 7.85
C ARG A 133 4.57 2.10 6.65
N ARG A 134 5.44 2.15 5.64
CA ARG A 134 5.40 1.26 4.48
C ARG A 134 6.83 0.94 4.12
N VAL A 135 7.11 -0.31 3.81
CA VAL A 135 8.48 -0.73 3.49
C VAL A 135 8.53 -1.16 2.03
N LEU A 136 9.52 -0.67 1.29
CA LEU A 136 9.85 -1.15 -0.03
C LEU A 136 11.24 -1.77 -0.04
N GLN A 137 11.37 -2.93 -0.67
CA GLN A 137 12.65 -3.62 -0.80
C GLN A 137 13.10 -3.66 -2.25
N GLY A 138 14.38 -3.41 -2.48
CA GLY A 138 15.00 -3.42 -3.81
C GLY A 138 16.40 -4.01 -3.77
N LYS A 139 16.90 -4.44 -4.95
CA LYS A 139 18.26 -5.01 -5.10
C LYS A 139 19.30 -4.02 -5.60
N SER A 140 18.97 -2.72 -5.64
CA SER A 140 19.86 -1.65 -6.07
C SER A 140 19.50 -0.35 -5.38
N VAL A 141 20.50 0.47 -5.05
CA VAL A 141 20.28 1.81 -4.50
C VAL A 141 19.52 2.67 -5.53
N PRO A 142 18.47 3.40 -5.15
CA PRO A 142 17.77 4.29 -6.07
C PRO A 142 18.70 5.46 -6.45
N HIS A 143 18.65 5.87 -7.72
CA HIS A 143 19.28 7.11 -8.18
C HIS A 143 18.50 8.33 -7.69
N TYR A 144 17.19 8.18 -7.57
CA TYR A 144 16.28 9.21 -7.05
C TYR A 144 15.12 8.54 -6.32
N ALA A 145 14.74 9.09 -5.17
CA ALA A 145 13.55 8.69 -4.44
C ALA A 145 12.96 9.91 -3.75
N ALA A 146 11.68 10.19 -3.97
CA ALA A 146 10.99 11.33 -3.36
C ALA A 146 9.51 11.03 -3.13
N VAL A 147 9.00 11.54 -2.02
CA VAL A 147 7.56 11.54 -1.72
C VAL A 147 6.91 12.70 -2.45
N GLU A 148 5.75 12.47 -3.05
CA GLU A 148 4.97 13.54 -3.68
C GLU A 148 4.55 14.62 -2.68
N PRO A 149 4.34 15.88 -3.13
CA PRO A 149 3.98 16.98 -2.24
C PRO A 149 2.72 16.76 -1.39
N SER A 150 1.76 15.96 -1.88
CA SER A 150 0.54 15.59 -1.17
C SER A 150 0.75 14.53 -0.09
N GLY A 151 1.90 13.84 -0.08
CA GLY A 151 2.17 12.71 0.80
C GLY A 151 1.48 11.40 0.40
N ASP A 152 0.91 11.32 -0.80
CA ASP A 152 0.12 10.15 -1.23
C ASP A 152 0.85 9.26 -2.24
N GLY A 153 1.87 9.79 -2.94
CA GLY A 153 2.67 9.05 -3.91
C GLY A 153 4.17 8.98 -3.56
N LEU A 154 4.85 8.00 -4.17
CA LEU A 154 6.29 7.79 -4.07
C LEU A 154 6.88 7.64 -5.47
N MET A 155 7.84 8.51 -5.82
CA MET A 155 8.60 8.44 -7.06
C MET A 155 9.94 7.76 -6.81
N ILE A 156 10.28 6.74 -7.60
CA ILE A 156 11.57 6.03 -7.52
C ILE A 156 12.17 5.87 -8.91
N VAL A 157 13.41 6.30 -9.08
CA VAL A 157 14.23 6.01 -10.26
C VAL A 157 15.36 5.08 -9.81
N SER A 158 15.36 3.84 -10.27
CA SER A 158 16.30 2.81 -9.85
C SER A 158 16.63 1.85 -11.00
N TYR A 159 17.78 1.17 -10.90
CA TYR A 159 18.18 0.19 -11.91
C TYR A 159 17.37 -1.11 -11.81
N LYS A 160 17.11 -1.57 -10.58
CA LYS A 160 16.26 -2.73 -10.29
C LYS A 160 14.99 -2.27 -9.57
N PRO A 161 13.84 -2.89 -9.85
CA PRO A 161 12.57 -2.50 -9.26
C PRO A 161 12.57 -2.67 -7.74
N PHE A 162 11.77 -1.82 -7.09
CA PHE A 162 11.39 -1.94 -5.69
C PHE A 162 10.02 -2.61 -5.59
N LYS A 163 9.81 -3.38 -4.52
CA LYS A 163 8.53 -4.02 -4.20
C LYS A 163 8.10 -3.61 -2.81
N PHE A 164 6.82 -3.29 -2.64
CA PHE A 164 6.26 -3.14 -1.31
C PHE A 164 6.34 -4.48 -0.57
N MET A 165 6.83 -4.42 0.66
CA MET A 165 6.69 -5.48 1.63
C MET A 165 5.30 -5.32 2.24
N GLN A 166 4.50 -6.38 2.22
CA GLN A 166 3.21 -6.38 2.89
C GLN A 166 3.45 -6.22 4.38
N ASP A 167 2.97 -5.12 4.97
CA ASP A 167 3.02 -4.90 6.41
C ASP A 167 1.99 -5.83 7.09
N GLU A 168 2.39 -6.51 8.18
CA GLU A 168 1.49 -7.30 9.03
C GLU A 168 0.50 -6.46 9.87
N ASP A 169 0.48 -5.14 9.68
CA ASP A 169 -0.29 -4.18 10.49
C ASP A 169 -1.53 -3.59 9.79
N ASP A 170 -2.03 -4.18 8.70
CA ASP A 170 -3.29 -3.74 8.08
C ASP A 170 -4.50 -4.36 8.81
N LYS A 171 -4.74 -3.92 10.06
CA LYS A 171 -6.05 -4.02 10.72
C LYS A 171 -6.72 -2.66 10.71
N SER A 172 -7.69 -2.56 9.79
CA SER A 172 -8.89 -1.71 9.81
C SER A 172 -8.70 -0.22 10.08
N GLU A 173 -8.93 0.60 9.05
CA GLU A 173 -10.01 1.60 9.09
C GLU A 173 -10.63 1.72 7.69
N GLU A 174 -11.85 1.22 7.56
CA GLU A 174 -12.78 1.60 6.50
C GLU A 174 -13.16 3.06 6.70
N ASN A 175 -13.03 3.87 5.64
CA ASN A 175 -14.00 4.92 5.38
C ASN A 175 -14.02 5.22 3.88
N ASP A 176 -15.24 5.16 3.36
CA ASP A 176 -15.66 5.57 2.03
C ASP A 176 -15.18 6.98 1.70
N ASP A 177 -14.56 7.13 0.53
CA ASP A 177 -15.19 7.96 -0.50
C ASP A 177 -14.58 7.69 -1.88
N ALA A 178 -15.49 7.44 -2.82
CA ALA A 178 -15.19 7.19 -4.21
C ALA A 178 -14.53 8.39 -4.89
N LYS A 179 -13.39 8.17 -5.55
CA LYS A 179 -13.17 8.48 -6.99
C LYS A 179 -11.77 8.11 -7.48
N ALA A 180 -11.76 7.02 -8.26
CA ALA A 180 -11.05 6.85 -9.52
C ALA A 180 -9.55 7.23 -9.61
N ALA A 181 -8.70 6.22 -9.40
CA ALA A 181 -7.64 5.86 -10.34
C ALA A 181 -7.21 4.41 -10.09
N ASN A 182 -7.26 3.58 -11.13
CA ASN A 182 -6.93 2.16 -11.12
C ASN A 182 -5.46 1.90 -10.72
N GLU A 183 -5.20 1.50 -9.47
CA GLU A 183 -4.13 0.55 -9.17
C GLU A 183 -4.81 -0.79 -8.92
N LYS A 184 -4.79 -1.67 -9.93
CA LYS A 184 -5.34 -3.02 -9.81
C LYS A 184 -4.57 -3.75 -8.71
N LYS A 185 -5.16 -3.83 -7.51
CA LYS A 185 -4.91 -4.94 -6.59
C LYS A 185 -5.23 -6.22 -7.37
N ASP A 186 -4.32 -7.19 -7.39
CA ASP A 186 -4.64 -8.50 -7.97
C ASP A 186 -5.91 -9.02 -7.27
N PRO A 187 -6.98 -9.32 -8.01
CA PRO A 187 -8.23 -9.75 -7.41
C PRO A 187 -8.05 -11.09 -6.73
N LEU A 188 -8.67 -11.25 -5.56
CA LEU A 188 -8.59 -12.51 -4.78
C LEU A 188 -9.27 -13.67 -5.50
N TYR A 189 -10.27 -13.36 -6.31
CA TYR A 189 -10.97 -14.32 -7.14
C TYR A 189 -11.44 -13.65 -8.42
N TYR A 190 -11.52 -14.43 -9.48
CA TYR A 190 -12.12 -14.01 -10.73
C TYR A 190 -13.51 -14.60 -10.82
N TRP A 191 -14.44 -13.89 -11.42
CA TRP A 191 -15.76 -14.46 -11.67
C TRP A 191 -16.28 -14.04 -13.03
N GLN A 192 -17.06 -14.91 -13.62
CA GLN A 192 -17.70 -14.72 -14.91
C GLN A 192 -19.13 -15.24 -14.80
N GLN A 193 -20.01 -14.79 -15.69
CA GLN A 193 -21.40 -15.23 -15.69
C GLN A 193 -21.91 -15.39 -17.11
N THR A 194 -22.85 -16.30 -17.26
CA THR A 194 -23.73 -16.41 -18.41
C THR A 194 -25.13 -15.95 -18.00
N GLU A 195 -26.13 -16.15 -18.86
CA GLU A 195 -27.53 -15.93 -18.51
C GLU A 195 -27.99 -16.87 -17.38
N ASP A 196 -27.43 -18.09 -17.33
CA ASP A 196 -27.92 -19.19 -16.49
C ASP A 196 -27.02 -19.48 -15.27
N ASP A 197 -25.71 -19.22 -15.38
CA ASP A 197 -24.74 -19.61 -14.36
C ASP A 197 -23.71 -18.52 -14.04
N VAL A 198 -23.05 -18.68 -12.89
CA VAL A 198 -21.92 -17.85 -12.45
C VAL A 198 -20.78 -18.77 -12.06
N THR A 199 -19.63 -18.58 -12.71
CA THR A 199 -18.41 -19.35 -12.45
C THR A 199 -17.38 -18.48 -11.75
N ILE A 200 -16.89 -18.93 -10.60
CA ILE A 200 -15.90 -18.24 -9.76
C ILE A 200 -14.62 -19.06 -9.77
N THR A 201 -13.48 -18.43 -10.05
CA THR A 201 -12.15 -19.06 -10.05
C THR A 201 -11.28 -18.40 -8.98
N VAL A 202 -10.81 -19.21 -8.04
CA VAL A 202 -9.93 -18.76 -6.95
C VAL A 202 -8.59 -19.50 -7.02
N HIS A 203 -7.48 -18.79 -6.91
CA HIS A 203 -6.16 -19.44 -6.89
C HIS A 203 -5.88 -20.03 -5.52
N ILE A 204 -5.44 -21.29 -5.48
CA ILE A 204 -5.19 -22.01 -4.24
C ILE A 204 -3.67 -22.13 -4.00
N PRO A 205 -3.16 -21.78 -2.82
CA PRO A 205 -1.78 -22.05 -2.41
C PRO A 205 -1.40 -23.56 -2.52
N GLN A 206 -0.14 -23.85 -2.82
CA GLN A 206 0.33 -25.21 -3.14
C GLN A 206 0.11 -26.24 -2.01
N ASP A 207 0.06 -25.75 -0.78
CA ASP A 207 -0.05 -26.46 0.50
C ASP A 207 -1.50 -26.81 0.91
N ILE A 208 -2.50 -26.46 0.10
CA ILE A 208 -3.92 -26.79 0.33
C ILE A 208 -4.30 -28.08 -0.43
N THR A 209 -4.98 -28.97 0.28
CA THR A 209 -5.57 -30.20 -0.27
C THR A 209 -7.09 -30.12 -0.29
N LYS A 210 -7.76 -31.07 -0.96
CA LYS A 210 -9.23 -31.07 -1.09
C LYS A 210 -9.95 -31.06 0.27
N ASP A 211 -9.37 -31.74 1.26
CA ASP A 211 -9.96 -31.87 2.60
C ASP A 211 -9.89 -30.56 3.41
N ASP A 212 -9.03 -29.63 3.00
CA ASP A 212 -8.88 -28.31 3.62
C ASP A 212 -9.90 -27.29 3.09
N ILE A 213 -10.67 -27.63 2.05
CA ILE A 213 -11.61 -26.71 1.38
C ILE A 213 -13.03 -27.01 1.84
N LYS A 214 -13.68 -25.99 2.42
CA LYS A 214 -15.10 -26.04 2.80
C LYS A 214 -15.85 -24.98 2.00
N VAL A 215 -16.67 -25.43 1.05
CA VAL A 215 -17.61 -24.59 0.30
C VAL A 215 -19.02 -24.87 0.79
N LEU A 216 -19.71 -23.83 1.24
CA LEU A 216 -21.10 -23.88 1.69
C LEU A 216 -21.94 -23.03 0.75
N PHE A 217 -22.93 -23.67 0.13
CA PHE A 217 -23.93 -23.01 -0.70
C PHE A 217 -25.20 -22.76 0.12
N SER A 218 -25.79 -21.59 -0.08
CA SER A 218 -27.11 -21.25 0.45
C SER A 218 -27.85 -20.45 -0.63
N PRO A 219 -29.19 -20.42 -0.60
CA PRO A 219 -29.97 -19.75 -1.65
C PRO A 219 -29.51 -18.33 -1.94
N ASP A 220 -29.15 -17.56 -0.91
CA ASP A 220 -28.73 -16.16 -1.07
C ASP A 220 -27.30 -15.90 -0.58
N ASN A 221 -26.53 -16.93 -0.20
CA ASN A 221 -25.21 -16.74 0.40
C ASN A 221 -24.22 -17.79 -0.06
N ILE A 222 -22.96 -17.40 -0.12
CA ILE A 222 -21.83 -18.31 -0.35
C ILE A 222 -20.83 -18.15 0.79
N SER A 223 -20.20 -19.26 1.20
CA SER A 223 -19.04 -19.23 2.09
C SER A 223 -17.99 -20.23 1.61
N VAL A 224 -16.78 -19.76 1.34
CA VAL A 224 -15.63 -20.58 1.02
C VAL A 224 -14.57 -20.37 2.10
N THR A 225 -14.14 -21.45 2.71
CA THR A 225 -13.11 -21.45 3.75
C THR A 225 -12.00 -22.41 3.36
N LEU A 226 -10.75 -21.98 3.53
CA LEU A 226 -9.55 -22.80 3.34
C LEU A 226 -8.88 -23.04 4.71
N LYS A 227 -8.46 -24.28 4.99
CA LYS A 227 -7.68 -24.68 6.18
C LYS A 227 -8.27 -24.24 7.54
N ASP A 228 -9.59 -24.22 7.67
CA ASP A 228 -10.29 -23.78 8.90
C ASP A 228 -9.89 -22.37 9.39
N GLN A 229 -9.39 -21.51 8.48
CA GLN A 229 -9.07 -20.10 8.74
C GLN A 229 -10.29 -19.20 8.50
N LEU A 230 -10.08 -17.87 8.47
CA LEU A 230 -11.12 -16.93 8.07
C LEU A 230 -11.68 -17.27 6.67
N PRO A 231 -13.00 -17.12 6.44
CA PRO A 231 -13.59 -17.38 5.13
C PRO A 231 -12.95 -16.51 4.05
N LEU A 232 -12.42 -17.15 3.01
CA LEU A 232 -11.81 -16.52 1.84
C LEU A 232 -12.81 -15.61 1.13
N MET A 233 -14.03 -16.12 0.94
CA MET A 233 -15.18 -15.34 0.51
C MET A 233 -16.40 -15.76 1.32
N LYS A 234 -17.13 -14.79 1.84
CA LYS A 234 -18.38 -15.02 2.57
C LYS A 234 -19.26 -13.80 2.40
N GLY A 235 -20.49 -14.01 1.95
CA GLY A 235 -21.45 -12.94 1.88
C GLY A 235 -22.70 -13.29 1.13
N LYS A 236 -23.57 -12.28 1.03
CA LYS A 236 -24.85 -12.37 0.34
C LYS A 236 -24.63 -12.24 -1.16
N LEU A 237 -25.11 -13.22 -1.93
CA LEU A 237 -25.09 -13.19 -3.39
C LEU A 237 -26.04 -12.11 -3.91
N HIS A 238 -25.76 -11.59 -5.10
CA HIS A 238 -26.61 -10.56 -5.70
C HIS A 238 -28.04 -11.05 -5.99
N SER A 239 -28.20 -12.30 -6.40
CA SER A 239 -29.50 -12.95 -6.60
C SER A 239 -29.49 -14.37 -6.07
N SER A 240 -30.69 -14.94 -5.89
CA SER A 240 -30.84 -16.30 -5.41
C SER A 240 -30.30 -17.33 -6.39
N VAL A 241 -29.58 -18.31 -5.88
CA VAL A 241 -29.03 -19.46 -6.62
C VAL A 241 -29.75 -20.74 -6.25
N ASP A 242 -29.75 -21.69 -7.18
CA ASP A 242 -30.12 -23.05 -6.88
C ASP A 242 -28.96 -23.77 -6.19
N HIS A 243 -28.92 -23.66 -4.87
CA HIS A 243 -27.87 -24.22 -4.02
C HIS A 243 -27.69 -25.74 -4.15
N GLU A 244 -28.70 -26.50 -4.60
CA GLU A 244 -28.60 -27.95 -4.81
C GLU A 244 -27.83 -28.29 -6.10
N SER A 245 -27.90 -27.40 -7.09
CA SER A 245 -27.23 -27.54 -8.39
C SER A 245 -25.85 -26.86 -8.43
N CYS A 246 -25.46 -26.14 -7.38
CA CYS A 246 -24.15 -25.51 -7.25
C CYS A 246 -23.06 -26.56 -6.99
N THR A 247 -21.92 -26.44 -7.68
CA THR A 247 -20.81 -27.38 -7.55
C THR A 247 -19.47 -26.66 -7.43
N TRP A 248 -18.44 -27.37 -6.96
CA TRP A 248 -17.07 -26.86 -6.97
C TRP A 248 -16.08 -27.98 -7.31
N ILE A 249 -14.99 -27.62 -7.97
CA ILE A 249 -13.93 -28.53 -8.39
C ILE A 249 -12.56 -27.87 -8.24
N ILE A 250 -11.52 -28.68 -8.08
CA ILE A 250 -10.13 -28.21 -8.10
C ILE A 250 -9.55 -28.58 -9.47
N ARG A 251 -9.13 -27.57 -10.24
CA ARG A 251 -8.44 -27.75 -11.53
C ARG A 251 -6.98 -28.17 -11.30
N GLU A 252 -6.38 -28.83 -12.29
CA GLU A 252 -4.98 -29.27 -12.27
C GLU A 252 -3.98 -28.13 -12.03
N SER A 253 -4.38 -26.90 -12.39
CA SER A 253 -3.64 -25.65 -12.19
C SER A 253 -3.67 -25.11 -10.75
N LYS A 254 -4.11 -25.90 -9.76
CA LYS A 254 -4.30 -25.44 -8.36
C LYS A 254 -5.26 -24.25 -8.25
N SER A 255 -6.32 -24.26 -9.06
CA SER A 255 -7.42 -23.28 -8.97
C SER A 255 -8.71 -23.95 -8.52
N LEU A 256 -9.40 -23.34 -7.56
CA LEU A 256 -10.73 -23.72 -7.11
C LEU A 256 -11.74 -23.05 -8.04
N GLU A 257 -12.52 -23.86 -8.76
CA GLU A 257 -13.60 -23.38 -9.61
C GLU A 257 -14.93 -23.72 -8.93
N ILE A 258 -15.79 -22.70 -8.77
CA ILE A 258 -17.10 -22.81 -8.14
C ILE A 258 -18.14 -22.39 -9.16
N SER A 259 -19.08 -23.27 -9.45
CA SER A 259 -20.18 -23.02 -10.39
C SER A 259 -21.47 -22.85 -9.62
N LEU A 260 -22.08 -21.68 -9.74
CA LEU A 260 -23.37 -21.33 -9.16
C LEU A 260 -24.44 -21.29 -10.25
N ILE A 261 -25.60 -21.88 -10.00
CA ILE A 261 -26.72 -21.88 -10.94
C ILE A 261 -27.74 -20.82 -10.51
N LYS A 262 -28.08 -19.87 -11.40
CA LYS A 262 -29.06 -18.83 -11.09
C LYS A 262 -30.46 -19.44 -11.01
N LYS A 263 -31.23 -19.08 -9.98
CA LYS A 263 -32.58 -19.61 -9.79
C LYS A 263 -33.61 -18.95 -10.70
N ASN A 264 -33.40 -17.69 -11.05
CA ASN A 264 -34.23 -16.92 -11.97
C ASN A 264 -33.35 -16.38 -13.09
N GLU A 265 -33.77 -16.59 -14.34
CA GLU A 265 -33.26 -15.85 -15.50
C GLU A 265 -33.50 -14.35 -15.24
N GLY A 266 -32.43 -13.55 -15.24
CA GLY A 266 -32.47 -12.16 -14.78
C GLY A 266 -31.31 -11.35 -15.34
N PRO A 267 -31.30 -10.03 -15.07
CA PRO A 267 -30.22 -9.16 -15.54
C PRO A 267 -28.86 -9.68 -15.04
N GLN A 268 -27.82 -9.45 -15.86
CA GLN A 268 -26.44 -9.76 -15.46
C GLN A 268 -26.14 -9.15 -14.10
N TRP A 269 -25.55 -9.95 -13.22
CA TRP A 269 -25.19 -9.53 -11.87
C TRP A 269 -24.14 -8.43 -11.99
N PRO A 270 -24.33 -7.24 -11.41
CA PRO A 270 -23.33 -6.18 -11.40
C PRO A 270 -22.18 -6.48 -10.42
N GLU A 271 -22.43 -7.33 -9.44
CA GLU A 271 -21.50 -7.77 -8.40
C GLU A 271 -21.80 -9.22 -8.01
N LEU A 272 -20.78 -9.98 -7.59
CA LEU A 272 -20.98 -11.37 -7.15
C LEU A 272 -21.58 -11.44 -5.74
N ILE A 273 -20.93 -10.74 -4.81
CA ILE A 273 -21.31 -10.62 -3.40
C ILE A 273 -21.57 -9.14 -3.15
N VAL A 274 -22.72 -8.82 -2.54
CA VAL A 274 -23.12 -7.43 -2.28
C VAL A 274 -22.07 -6.75 -1.40
N GLY A 275 -21.41 -5.73 -1.95
CA GLY A 275 -20.38 -4.96 -1.26
C GLY A 275 -18.97 -5.57 -1.25
N ASP A 276 -18.72 -6.67 -1.98
CA ASP A 276 -17.37 -7.25 -2.10
C ASP A 276 -16.66 -6.76 -3.38
N THR A 277 -15.67 -5.89 -3.22
CA THR A 277 -14.86 -5.35 -4.33
C THR A 277 -13.58 -6.15 -4.59
N ARG A 278 -13.39 -7.30 -3.92
CA ARG A 278 -12.16 -8.10 -4.02
C ARG A 278 -12.13 -9.05 -5.23
N GLY A 279 -13.26 -9.21 -5.93
CA GLY A 279 -13.38 -10.04 -7.11
C GLY A 279 -13.39 -9.24 -8.43
N GLU A 280 -12.66 -9.70 -9.44
CA GLU A 280 -12.69 -9.09 -10.78
C GLU A 280 -13.65 -9.87 -11.70
N PHE A 281 -14.57 -9.13 -12.34
CA PHE A 281 -15.45 -9.68 -13.36
C PHE A 281 -14.69 -9.84 -14.68
N ILE A 282 -14.56 -11.08 -15.15
CA ILE A 282 -13.98 -11.37 -16.47
C ILE A 282 -15.13 -11.53 -17.45
N MET A 283 -15.17 -10.66 -18.46
CA MET A 283 -15.97 -10.90 -19.66
C MET A 283 -15.26 -11.93 -20.53
N ASP A 284 -15.95 -13.02 -20.88
CA ASP A 284 -15.40 -13.97 -21.84
C ASP A 284 -15.12 -13.25 -23.17
N SER A 285 -13.94 -13.53 -23.73
CA SER A 285 -13.45 -12.99 -25.00
C SER A 285 -14.38 -13.25 -26.20
N SER A 286 -15.31 -14.20 -26.06
CA SER A 286 -16.36 -14.51 -27.04
C SER A 286 -17.53 -13.51 -27.06
N GLN A 287 -17.78 -12.76 -25.97
CA GLN A 287 -18.85 -11.76 -25.89
C GLN A 287 -18.39 -10.33 -26.20
N CYS A 288 -17.07 -10.09 -26.24
CA CYS A 288 -16.52 -8.79 -26.67
C CYS A 288 -16.88 -8.44 -28.13
N SER A 289 -17.12 -9.43 -28.99
CA SER A 289 -17.54 -9.20 -30.38
C SER A 289 -18.99 -8.72 -30.48
N GLU A 290 -19.90 -9.23 -29.67
CA GLU A 290 -21.33 -8.90 -29.77
C GLU A 290 -21.65 -7.48 -29.26
N ILE A 291 -20.96 -7.06 -28.19
CA ILE A 291 -21.05 -5.69 -27.68
C ILE A 291 -20.38 -4.71 -28.64
N ALA A 292 -19.25 -5.09 -29.25
CA ALA A 292 -18.59 -4.27 -30.27
C ALA A 292 -19.44 -4.15 -31.55
N GLU A 293 -20.11 -5.21 -31.99
CA GLU A 293 -21.03 -5.17 -33.14
C GLU A 293 -22.29 -4.34 -32.85
N SER A 294 -22.86 -4.45 -31.64
CA SER A 294 -23.99 -3.61 -31.23
C SER A 294 -23.62 -2.12 -31.16
N LEU A 295 -22.40 -1.80 -30.70
CA LEU A 295 -21.87 -0.43 -30.67
C LEU A 295 -21.52 0.09 -32.07
N MET A 296 -21.10 -0.76 -33.01
CA MET A 296 -20.87 -0.34 -34.40
C MET A 296 -22.16 0.14 -35.07
N HIS A 297 -23.28 -0.55 -34.85
CA HIS A 297 -24.56 -0.20 -35.47
C HIS A 297 -25.17 1.12 -34.94
N LEU A 298 -24.72 1.60 -33.79
CA LEU A 298 -25.12 2.89 -33.18
C LEU A 298 -24.26 4.08 -33.66
N THR A 299 -23.16 3.82 -34.38
CA THR A 299 -22.27 4.88 -34.91
C THR A 299 -22.37 5.06 -36.42
N SER A 300 -23.20 4.27 -37.11
CA SER A 300 -23.53 4.50 -38.52
C SER A 300 -24.82 5.31 -38.65
N GLU A 301 -24.74 6.63 -38.46
CA GLU A 301 -25.74 7.52 -39.06
C GLU A 301 -25.38 7.75 -40.54
N VAL A 302 -26.22 7.16 -41.37
CA VAL A 302 -26.71 7.60 -42.68
C VAL A 302 -26.16 8.96 -43.16
N MET A 303 -25.42 8.93 -44.27
CA MET A 303 -25.14 10.10 -45.12
C MET A 303 -26.33 10.41 -46.02
#